data_AF-A0AAD3D159-F1
#
_entry.id   AF-A0AAD3D159-F1
#
_cell.length_a   1.000
_cell.length_b   1.000
_cell.length_c   1.000
_cell.angle_alpha   90.00
_cell.angle_beta   90.00
_cell.angle_gamma   90.00
#
_symmetry.space_group_name_H-M   'P 1'
#
loop_
_entity.id
_entity.type
_entity.pdbx_description
1 polymer ?
#
loop_
_entity_poly.entity_id
_entity_poly.type
_entity_poly.pdbx_seq_one_letter_code
_entity_poly.pdbx_strand_id
1 'polypeptide(L)'
;MFGIGNVQSCDAMGFLALMGSIAVPWYTLHLTYYFLKRVKYKVKPRDFAYGEEKWFHILTWLFSISVSLYALAKKMINPTQGGSMCYLTAYPAGCERNDDICQRGEGAAITGTFSIITTLVIVFVSLLTVLGLFTFHVYRSEKQLQPTKEDNEKKESKEKEEQAIPIEVPDVEFNEDSNNQNEKDGKKELSAHERYKKQALELVLTKSAILQSSLYIIAFLFVYSGPFIIVASGFTHSEVVFWWASLFYPIGGLFNMIIYTRPKVQALRKVLPEIPRFPGFLIVLASGGETPNVMDLLSSHNEDDNNNAPQYESRNSALERACRVFGFNYDHVDLEAEVQRAMRGEFSLHGDTNDDDENPISGENSSVFIETNRKQKEMKEPNSALDSNNGLSSCLSAEDKSFRDEHEA
;
A
#
# COMPACT_ATOMS: atom_id res chain seq x y z
N MET A 1 -22.83 -27.02 17.92
CA MET A 1 -21.51 -27.43 18.47
C MET A 1 -21.25 -26.54 19.67
N PHE A 2 -21.51 -27.01 20.88
CA PHE A 2 -21.25 -26.23 22.09
C PHE A 2 -19.74 -26.20 22.32
N GLY A 3 -19.14 -25.01 22.39
CA GLY A 3 -17.70 -24.87 22.65
C GLY A 3 -17.30 -25.65 23.89
N ILE A 4 -16.33 -26.55 23.74
CA ILE A 4 -15.68 -27.23 24.86
C ILE A 4 -14.88 -26.14 25.60
N GLY A 5 -15.40 -25.67 26.72
CA GLY A 5 -14.79 -24.60 27.49
C GLY A 5 -15.56 -24.32 28.77
N ASN A 6 -14.89 -23.73 29.75
CA ASN A 6 -15.53 -23.22 30.96
C ASN A 6 -15.75 -21.71 30.82
N VAL A 7 -16.49 -21.13 31.78
CA VAL A 7 -16.77 -19.69 31.82
C VAL A 7 -15.49 -18.84 31.79
N GLN A 8 -14.41 -19.29 32.43
CA GLN A 8 -13.14 -18.56 32.47
C GLN A 8 -12.48 -18.50 31.09
N SER A 9 -12.46 -19.61 30.35
CA SER A 9 -11.93 -19.64 28.98
C SER A 9 -12.76 -18.75 28.03
N CYS A 10 -14.08 -18.70 28.24
CA CYS A 10 -14.98 -17.83 27.50
C CYS A 10 -14.73 -16.35 27.80
N ASP A 11 -14.60 -16.00 29.08
CA ASP A 11 -14.30 -14.65 29.55
C ASP A 11 -12.96 -14.16 29.00
N ALA A 12 -11.90 -14.99 29.03
CA ALA A 12 -10.60 -14.66 28.48
C ALA A 12 -10.63 -14.45 26.95
N MET A 13 -11.28 -15.37 26.22
CA MET A 13 -11.40 -15.26 24.76
C MET A 13 -12.21 -14.02 24.36
N GLY A 14 -13.35 -13.78 25.00
CA GLY A 14 -14.19 -12.62 24.70
C GLY A 14 -13.54 -11.30 25.10
N PHE A 15 -12.73 -11.27 26.16
CA PHE A 15 -11.93 -10.10 26.53
C PHE A 15 -10.95 -9.72 25.41
N LEU A 16 -10.21 -10.70 24.90
CA LEU A 16 -9.25 -10.48 23.81
C LEU A 16 -9.96 -10.10 22.50
N ALA A 17 -11.08 -10.76 22.19
CA ALA A 17 -11.87 -10.43 21.00
C ALA A 17 -12.42 -9.00 21.07
N LEU A 18 -12.98 -8.58 22.21
CA LEU A 18 -13.49 -7.23 22.41
C LEU A 18 -12.37 -6.19 22.33
N MET A 19 -11.23 -6.46 22.97
CA MET A 19 -10.05 -5.59 22.94
C MET A 19 -9.55 -5.40 21.51
N GLY A 20 -9.40 -6.49 20.75
CA GLY A 20 -9.00 -6.45 19.34
C GLY A 20 -10.02 -5.73 18.46
N SER A 21 -11.32 -5.96 18.68
CA SER A 21 -12.39 -5.34 17.89
C SER A 21 -12.44 -3.83 18.00
N ILE A 22 -11.98 -3.29 19.13
CA ILE A 22 -11.85 -1.86 19.35
C ILE A 22 -10.47 -1.39 18.85
N ALA A 23 -9.38 -2.04 19.26
CA ALA A 23 -8.04 -1.57 18.97
C ALA A 23 -7.71 -1.50 17.47
N VAL A 24 -8.16 -2.48 16.67
CA VAL A 24 -7.82 -2.54 15.23
C VAL A 24 -8.33 -1.32 14.46
N PRO A 25 -9.61 -0.92 14.52
CA PRO A 25 -10.09 0.31 13.90
C PRO A 25 -9.32 1.57 14.30
N TRP A 26 -8.95 1.70 15.58
CA TRP A 26 -8.14 2.82 16.06
C TRP A 26 -6.74 2.82 15.43
N TYR A 27 -6.08 1.67 15.31
CA TYR A 27 -4.81 1.58 14.60
C TYR A 27 -4.92 1.90 13.12
N THR A 28 -6.00 1.48 12.46
CA THR A 28 -6.26 1.86 11.06
C THR A 28 -6.38 3.38 10.93
N LEU A 29 -7.11 4.03 11.84
CA LEU A 29 -7.17 5.49 11.89
C LEU A 29 -5.78 6.11 12.08
N HIS A 30 -4.98 5.61 13.03
CA HIS A 30 -3.63 6.12 13.30
C HIS A 30 -2.71 5.98 12.09
N LEU A 31 -2.78 4.86 11.36
CA LEU A 31 -2.01 4.66 10.12
C LEU A 31 -2.39 5.68 9.05
N THR A 32 -3.69 5.91 8.82
CA THR A 32 -4.12 6.92 7.83
C THR A 32 -3.70 8.34 8.23
N TYR A 33 -3.76 8.66 9.53
CA TYR A 33 -3.28 9.93 10.07
C TYR A 33 -1.77 10.10 9.90
N TYR A 34 -0.98 9.07 10.15
CA TYR A 34 0.45 9.05 9.91
C TYR A 34 0.79 9.35 8.44
N PHE A 35 0.09 8.72 7.48
CA PHE A 35 0.31 9.00 6.06
C PHE A 35 -0.06 10.45 5.69
N LEU A 36 -1.14 10.99 6.25
CA LEU A 36 -1.49 12.41 6.10
C LEU A 36 -0.36 13.31 6.63
N LYS A 37 0.18 13.02 7.81
CA LYS A 37 1.29 13.77 8.43
C LYS A 37 2.55 13.75 7.57
N ARG A 38 2.93 12.57 7.11
CA ARG A 38 4.12 12.38 6.28
C ARG A 38 4.04 13.12 4.95
N VAL A 39 2.87 13.12 4.31
CA VAL A 39 2.71 13.68 2.95
C VAL A 39 2.43 15.17 2.98
N LYS A 40 1.47 15.61 3.80
CA LYS A 40 1.05 17.02 3.85
C LYS A 40 2.01 17.88 4.67
N TYR A 41 2.48 17.37 5.81
CA TYR A 41 3.28 18.15 6.76
C TYR A 41 4.76 17.78 6.72
N LYS A 42 5.17 16.86 5.83
CA LYS A 42 6.56 16.42 5.64
C LYS A 42 7.23 15.97 6.95
N VAL A 43 6.44 15.43 7.88
CA VAL A 43 6.94 14.95 9.18
C VAL A 43 7.83 13.73 8.93
N LYS A 44 9.06 13.76 9.48
CA LYS A 44 9.98 12.62 9.39
C LYS A 44 9.47 11.48 10.29
N PRO A 45 9.67 10.21 9.90
CA PRO A 45 9.20 9.07 10.71
C PRO A 45 9.73 9.10 12.16
N ARG A 46 10.98 9.52 12.34
CA ARG A 46 11.60 9.67 13.67
C ARG A 46 10.85 10.68 14.53
N ASP A 47 10.54 11.85 14.00
CA ASP A 47 9.87 12.92 14.74
C ASP A 47 8.44 12.50 15.12
N PHE A 48 7.75 11.80 14.22
CA PHE A 48 6.43 11.23 14.50
C PHE A 48 6.48 10.19 15.63
N ALA A 49 7.46 9.27 15.58
CA ALA A 49 7.61 8.20 16.55
C ALA A 49 7.86 8.72 17.98
N TYR A 50 8.77 9.69 18.13
CA TYR A 50 9.07 10.27 19.44
C TYR A 50 7.96 11.19 19.97
N GLY A 51 7.22 11.83 19.07
CA GLY A 51 6.20 12.83 19.39
C GLY A 51 4.81 12.23 19.61
N GLU A 52 4.19 11.75 18.53
CA GLU A 52 2.76 11.48 18.44
C GLU A 52 2.43 9.98 18.61
N GLU A 53 3.27 9.08 18.12
CA GLU A 53 3.03 7.63 18.10
C GLU A 53 2.76 7.04 19.50
N LYS A 54 3.57 7.43 20.50
CA LYS A 54 3.40 6.98 21.89
C LYS A 54 2.03 7.32 22.46
N TRP A 55 1.50 8.51 22.16
CA TRP A 55 0.20 8.96 22.66
C TRP A 55 -0.93 8.17 22.02
N PHE A 56 -0.80 7.90 20.72
CA PHE A 56 -1.74 7.06 19.98
C PHE A 56 -1.80 5.63 20.55
N HIS A 57 -0.66 5.01 20.83
CA HIS A 57 -0.64 3.69 21.48
C HIS A 57 -1.30 3.72 22.86
N ILE A 58 -0.93 4.68 23.70
CA ILE A 58 -1.50 4.81 25.05
C ILE A 58 -3.02 4.97 24.96
N LEU A 59 -3.52 5.84 24.08
CA LEU A 59 -4.95 6.07 23.91
C LEU A 59 -5.69 4.81 23.45
N THR A 60 -5.18 4.12 22.42
CA THR A 60 -5.80 2.90 21.89
C THR A 60 -5.87 1.80 22.95
N TRP A 61 -4.76 1.55 23.64
CA TRP A 61 -4.69 0.51 24.67
C TRP A 61 -5.55 0.86 25.88
N LEU A 62 -5.46 2.09 26.37
CA LEU A 62 -6.26 2.53 27.52
C LEU A 62 -7.75 2.40 27.23
N PHE A 63 -8.22 2.86 26.06
CA PHE A 63 -9.63 2.77 25.70
C PHE A 63 -10.10 1.32 25.52
N SER A 64 -9.38 0.52 24.71
CA SER A 64 -9.76 -0.88 24.44
C SER A 64 -9.74 -1.76 25.69
N ILE A 65 -8.70 -1.65 26.53
CA ILE A 65 -8.60 -2.41 27.77
C ILE A 65 -9.70 -1.97 28.75
N SER A 66 -9.99 -0.67 28.87
CA SER A 66 -11.02 -0.18 29.79
C SER A 66 -12.41 -0.72 29.44
N VAL A 67 -12.79 -0.71 28.16
CA VAL A 67 -14.08 -1.27 27.71
C VAL A 67 -14.13 -2.78 27.95
N SER A 68 -13.05 -3.51 27.66
CA SER A 68 -13.01 -4.96 27.89
C SER A 68 -13.02 -5.33 29.38
N LEU A 69 -12.33 -4.57 30.24
CA LEU A 69 -12.37 -4.76 31.70
C LEU A 69 -13.76 -4.46 32.25
N TYR A 70 -14.41 -3.40 31.77
CA TYR A 70 -15.79 -3.07 32.16
C TYR A 70 -16.75 -4.21 31.81
N ALA A 71 -16.67 -4.73 30.58
CA ALA A 71 -17.47 -5.88 30.14
C ALA A 71 -17.24 -7.13 30.99
N LEU A 72 -15.98 -7.42 31.30
CA LEU A 72 -15.60 -8.56 32.14
C LEU A 72 -16.13 -8.40 33.58
N ALA A 73 -15.94 -7.23 34.19
CA ALA A 73 -16.41 -6.94 35.55
C ALA A 73 -17.93 -7.04 35.67
N LYS A 74 -18.66 -6.66 34.61
CA LYS A 74 -20.12 -6.79 34.52
C LYS A 74 -20.61 -8.18 34.07
N LYS A 75 -19.71 -9.15 33.87
CA LYS A 75 -20.04 -10.50 33.37
C LYS A 75 -20.85 -10.48 32.08
N MET A 76 -20.55 -9.52 31.19
CA MET A 76 -21.22 -9.34 29.89
C MET A 76 -20.67 -10.25 28.79
N ILE A 77 -19.52 -10.88 29.03
CA ILE A 77 -18.90 -11.82 28.10
C ILE A 77 -19.53 -13.19 28.30
N ASN A 78 -20.18 -13.69 27.26
CA ASN A 78 -20.93 -14.94 27.26
C ASN A 78 -20.84 -15.61 25.87
N PRO A 79 -21.10 -16.93 25.76
CA PRO A 79 -21.11 -17.61 24.46
C PRO A 79 -22.21 -17.04 23.56
N THR A 80 -21.86 -16.78 22.30
CA THR A 80 -22.83 -16.37 21.28
C THR A 80 -23.80 -17.52 20.93
N GLN A 81 -24.90 -17.22 20.24
CA GLN A 81 -25.88 -18.25 19.84
C GLN A 81 -25.27 -19.38 18.99
N GLY A 82 -24.20 -19.08 18.24
CA GLY A 82 -23.44 -20.08 17.47
C GLY A 82 -22.51 -20.96 18.33
N GLY A 83 -22.31 -20.63 19.61
CA GLY A 83 -21.57 -21.42 20.60
C GLY A 83 -20.06 -21.51 20.39
N SER A 84 -19.53 -20.99 19.28
CA SER A 84 -18.11 -21.07 18.91
C SER A 84 -17.26 -19.88 19.39
N MET A 85 -17.90 -18.75 19.70
CA MET A 85 -17.23 -17.52 20.12
C MET A 85 -17.89 -16.94 21.36
N CYS A 86 -17.10 -16.22 22.16
CA CYS A 86 -17.57 -15.50 23.34
C CYS A 86 -17.49 -14.00 23.06
N TYR A 87 -18.58 -13.30 23.35
CA TYR A 87 -18.70 -11.88 23.07
C TYR A 87 -19.70 -11.21 24.02
N LEU A 88 -19.94 -9.92 23.83
CA LEU A 88 -20.96 -9.15 24.56
C LEU A 88 -22.37 -9.66 24.20
N THR A 89 -22.94 -10.50 25.05
CA THR A 89 -24.30 -11.02 24.91
C THR A 89 -24.85 -11.42 26.26
N ALA A 90 -26.17 -11.44 26.42
CA ALA A 90 -26.80 -12.00 27.61
C ALA A 90 -26.81 -13.53 27.59
N TYR A 91 -26.90 -14.14 28.78
CA TYR A 91 -26.98 -15.59 28.95
C TYR A 91 -28.13 -15.99 29.93
N PRO A 92 -28.97 -16.99 29.57
CA PRO A 92 -28.98 -17.72 28.29
C PRO A 92 -29.33 -16.81 27.11
N ALA A 93 -28.92 -17.21 25.90
CA ALA A 93 -29.13 -16.40 24.70
C ALA A 93 -30.63 -16.08 24.53
N GLY A 94 -30.96 -14.80 24.39
CA GLY A 94 -32.34 -14.32 24.21
C GLY A 94 -33.12 -13.99 25.48
N CYS A 95 -32.54 -14.17 26.69
CA CYS A 95 -33.24 -13.85 27.95
C CYS A 95 -33.69 -12.38 28.04
N GLU A 96 -32.99 -11.45 27.37
CA GLU A 96 -33.36 -10.02 27.34
C GLU A 96 -34.72 -9.74 26.68
N ARG A 97 -35.27 -10.65 25.87
CA ARG A 97 -36.56 -10.43 25.17
C ARG A 97 -37.78 -10.92 25.92
N ASN A 98 -37.61 -11.85 26.85
CA ASN A 98 -38.73 -12.66 27.39
C ASN A 98 -39.09 -12.31 28.84
N ASP A 99 -38.61 -11.20 29.39
CA ASP A 99 -38.64 -10.90 30.84
C ASP A 99 -38.05 -12.03 31.71
N ASP A 100 -37.28 -12.93 31.09
CA ASP A 100 -36.61 -14.03 31.76
C ASP A 100 -35.43 -13.51 32.58
N ILE A 101 -35.18 -14.14 33.73
CA ILE A 101 -34.06 -13.78 34.60
C ILE A 101 -32.75 -14.17 33.90
N CYS A 102 -32.08 -13.18 33.30
CA CYS A 102 -30.74 -13.36 32.76
C CYS A 102 -29.74 -13.69 33.87
N GLN A 103 -29.00 -14.78 33.71
CA GLN A 103 -27.97 -15.18 34.68
C GLN A 103 -26.71 -14.30 34.57
N ARG A 104 -26.41 -13.86 33.35
CA ARG A 104 -25.24 -13.02 33.01
C ARG A 104 -25.57 -12.06 31.87
N GLY A 105 -24.80 -10.99 31.78
CA GLY A 105 -24.86 -10.03 30.68
C GLY A 105 -26.05 -9.08 30.70
N GLU A 106 -26.51 -8.69 31.89
CA GLU A 106 -27.47 -7.59 32.02
C GLU A 106 -26.91 -6.31 31.34
N GLY A 107 -27.64 -5.80 30.34
CA GLY A 107 -27.23 -4.63 29.56
C GLY A 107 -26.09 -4.87 28.57
N ALA A 108 -25.75 -6.14 28.29
CA ALA A 108 -24.68 -6.49 27.34
C ALA A 108 -25.00 -5.99 25.93
N ALA A 109 -26.26 -6.13 25.46
CA ALA A 109 -26.65 -5.65 24.14
C ALA A 109 -26.45 -4.15 23.98
N ILE A 110 -26.98 -3.34 24.91
CA ILE A 110 -26.84 -1.87 24.88
C ILE A 110 -25.36 -1.46 24.93
N THR A 111 -24.59 -2.07 25.83
CA THR A 111 -23.15 -1.78 25.99
C THR A 111 -22.37 -2.14 24.74
N GLY A 112 -22.64 -3.31 24.14
CA GLY A 112 -21.98 -3.76 22.92
C GLY A 112 -22.33 -2.90 21.71
N THR A 113 -23.61 -2.61 21.52
CA THR A 113 -24.08 -1.71 20.46
C THR A 113 -23.44 -0.33 20.60
N PHE A 114 -23.47 0.26 21.80
CA PHE A 114 -22.85 1.57 22.03
C PHE A 114 -21.35 1.55 21.74
N SER A 115 -20.62 0.55 22.24
CA SER A 115 -19.16 0.45 22.07
C SER A 115 -18.76 0.28 20.60
N ILE A 116 -19.44 -0.60 19.87
CA ILE A 116 -19.16 -0.88 18.46
C ILE A 116 -19.58 0.30 17.59
N ILE A 117 -20.81 0.81 17.74
CA ILE A 117 -21.29 1.94 16.93
C ILE A 117 -20.39 3.15 17.15
N THR A 118 -20.09 3.49 18.40
CA THR A 118 -19.25 4.66 18.71
C THR A 118 -17.88 4.51 18.06
N THR A 119 -17.24 3.34 18.17
CA THR A 119 -15.93 3.09 17.55
C THR A 119 -16.02 3.17 16.01
N LEU A 120 -16.98 2.50 15.40
CA LEU A 120 -17.12 2.47 13.95
C LEU A 120 -17.45 3.84 13.37
N VAL A 121 -18.37 4.59 13.99
CA VAL A 121 -18.76 5.93 13.54
C VAL A 121 -17.60 6.91 13.67
N ILE A 122 -16.91 6.92 14.82
CA ILE A 122 -15.75 7.81 15.03
C ILE A 122 -14.66 7.51 14.00
N VAL A 123 -14.31 6.24 13.82
CA VAL A 123 -13.27 5.83 12.86
C VAL A 123 -13.70 6.14 11.43
N PHE A 124 -14.94 5.80 11.05
CA PHE A 124 -15.45 6.06 9.70
C PHE A 124 -15.46 7.55 9.35
N VAL A 125 -16.01 8.40 10.22
CA VAL A 125 -16.02 9.87 10.02
C VAL A 125 -14.60 10.42 9.94
N SER A 126 -13.70 9.91 10.79
CA SER A 126 -12.30 10.35 10.78
C SER A 126 -11.57 9.92 9.50
N LEU A 127 -11.79 8.69 9.01
CA LEU A 127 -11.22 8.19 7.75
C LEU A 127 -11.71 9.01 6.55
N LEU A 128 -13.01 9.31 6.48
CA LEU A 128 -13.57 10.17 5.43
C LEU A 128 -12.99 11.59 5.49
N THR A 129 -12.81 12.13 6.71
CA THR A 129 -12.20 13.45 6.90
C THR A 129 -10.75 13.46 6.44
N VAL A 130 -9.96 12.46 6.83
CA VAL A 130 -8.56 12.32 6.39
C VAL A 130 -8.48 12.20 4.87
N LEU A 131 -9.32 11.36 4.26
CA LEU A 131 -9.38 11.21 2.81
C LEU A 131 -9.75 12.52 2.11
N GLY A 132 -10.76 13.24 2.60
CA GLY A 132 -11.16 14.53 2.06
C GLY A 132 -10.04 15.56 2.12
N LEU A 133 -9.36 15.67 3.27
CA LEU A 133 -8.19 16.55 3.43
C LEU A 133 -7.03 16.16 2.50
N PHE A 134 -6.82 14.87 2.29
CA PHE A 134 -5.76 14.34 1.44
C PHE A 134 -6.05 14.61 -0.04
N THR A 135 -7.26 14.29 -0.50
CA THR A 135 -7.72 14.57 -1.87
C THR A 135 -7.70 16.07 -2.17
N PHE A 136 -8.16 16.90 -1.24
CA PHE A 136 -8.11 18.36 -1.39
C PHE A 136 -6.67 18.88 -1.50
N HIS A 137 -5.76 18.35 -0.68
CA HIS A 137 -4.34 18.70 -0.76
C HIS A 137 -3.74 18.34 -2.12
N VAL A 138 -4.00 17.12 -2.62
CA VAL A 138 -3.50 16.66 -3.92
C VAL A 138 -4.04 17.52 -5.04
N TYR A 139 -5.35 17.75 -5.06
CA TYR A 139 -6.00 18.60 -6.05
C TYR A 139 -5.37 19.99 -6.08
N ARG A 140 -5.10 20.57 -4.91
CA ARG A 140 -4.42 21.86 -4.79
C ARG A 140 -2.97 21.80 -5.28
N SER A 141 -2.25 20.72 -4.99
CA SER A 141 -0.86 20.52 -5.44
C SER A 141 -0.77 20.33 -6.95
N GLU A 142 -1.67 19.55 -7.55
CA GLU A 142 -1.73 19.39 -9.02
C GLU A 142 -2.03 20.72 -9.71
N LYS A 143 -2.97 21.51 -9.16
CA LYS A 143 -3.29 22.83 -9.72
C LYS A 143 -2.11 23.81 -9.67
N GLN A 144 -1.19 23.65 -8.71
CA GLN A 144 0.04 24.47 -8.63
C GLN A 144 1.13 24.00 -9.60
N LEU A 145 1.06 22.75 -10.08
CA LEU A 145 2.04 22.17 -11.00
C LEU A 145 1.64 22.30 -12.47
N GLN A 146 0.38 22.65 -12.76
CA GLN A 146 -0.01 22.97 -14.13
C GLN A 146 0.79 24.20 -14.58
N PRO A 147 1.63 24.09 -15.62
CA PRO A 147 2.39 25.22 -16.12
C PRO A 147 1.41 26.32 -16.47
N THR A 148 1.68 27.51 -15.95
CA THR A 148 0.89 28.69 -16.30
C THR A 148 0.94 28.84 -17.81
N LYS A 149 -0.18 29.22 -18.47
CA LYS A 149 -0.18 29.44 -19.94
C LYS A 149 0.98 30.35 -20.37
N GLU A 150 1.32 31.32 -19.53
CA GLU A 150 2.47 32.21 -19.70
C GLU A 150 3.83 31.47 -19.80
N ASP A 151 4.03 30.37 -19.09
CA ASP A 151 5.26 29.59 -19.14
C ASP A 151 5.38 28.81 -20.45
N ASN A 152 4.25 28.31 -20.96
CA ASN A 152 4.19 27.65 -22.27
C ASN A 152 4.39 28.66 -23.40
N GLU A 153 3.77 29.84 -23.32
CA GLU A 153 3.94 30.91 -24.31
C GLU A 153 5.38 31.41 -24.37
N LYS A 154 6.06 31.55 -23.22
CA LYS A 154 7.49 31.92 -23.17
C LYS A 154 8.40 30.84 -23.73
N LYS A 155 8.07 29.57 -23.53
CA LYS A 155 8.83 28.46 -24.14
C LYS A 155 8.68 28.48 -25.66
N GLU A 156 7.45 28.61 -26.16
CA GLU A 156 7.21 28.71 -27.59
C GLU A 156 7.87 29.93 -28.22
N SER A 157 7.89 31.08 -27.53
CA SER A 157 8.56 32.28 -28.06
C SER A 157 10.08 32.11 -28.14
N LYS A 158 10.70 31.50 -27.13
CA LYS A 158 12.14 31.22 -27.13
C LYS A 158 12.52 30.20 -28.21
N GLU A 159 11.73 29.14 -28.37
CA GLU A 159 11.98 28.12 -29.40
C GLU A 159 11.85 28.71 -30.81
N LYS A 160 10.90 29.63 -31.02
CA LYS A 160 10.78 30.38 -32.28
C LYS A 160 11.92 31.36 -32.52
N GLU A 161 12.43 32.02 -31.48
CA GLU A 161 13.57 32.94 -31.60
C GLU A 161 14.87 32.18 -31.93
N GLU A 162 15.10 31.01 -31.30
CA GLU A 162 16.26 30.17 -31.56
C GLU A 162 16.25 29.56 -32.97
N GLN A 163 15.07 29.20 -33.49
CA GLN A 163 14.92 28.72 -34.88
C GLN A 163 14.99 29.83 -35.93
N ALA A 164 14.79 31.09 -35.54
CA ALA A 164 14.77 32.23 -36.47
C ALA A 164 16.15 32.85 -36.70
N ILE A 165 17.23 32.34 -36.10
CA ILE A 165 18.59 32.81 -36.39
C ILE A 165 19.05 32.15 -37.70
N PRO A 166 19.07 32.88 -38.83
CA PRO A 166 19.61 32.34 -40.07
C PRO A 166 21.08 31.99 -39.87
N ILE A 167 21.45 30.79 -40.33
CA ILE A 167 22.84 30.31 -40.38
C ILE A 167 23.58 31.14 -41.44
N GLU A 168 23.94 32.38 -41.10
CA GLU A 168 25.02 33.07 -41.79
C GLU A 168 26.32 32.50 -41.23
N VAL A 169 27.08 31.81 -42.09
CA VAL A 169 28.41 31.29 -41.81
C VAL A 169 29.35 32.51 -41.77
N PRO A 170 29.83 32.95 -40.59
CA PRO A 170 30.73 34.08 -40.52
C PRO A 170 32.16 33.55 -40.61
N ASP A 171 32.87 33.95 -41.67
CA ASP A 171 34.33 33.88 -41.70
C ASP A 171 34.86 34.93 -40.70
N VAL A 172 35.05 34.59 -39.42
CA VAL A 172 35.56 35.54 -38.42
C VAL A 172 36.64 34.92 -37.53
N GLU A 173 37.74 35.68 -37.47
CA GLU A 173 38.95 35.49 -36.69
C GLU A 173 38.70 35.33 -35.18
N PHE A 174 39.50 34.45 -34.59
CA PHE A 174 39.54 34.08 -33.18
C PHE A 174 39.95 35.29 -32.33
N ASN A 175 39.01 35.90 -31.60
CA ASN A 175 39.30 36.88 -30.55
C ASN A 175 38.96 36.29 -29.18
N GLU A 176 39.99 36.11 -28.36
CA GLU A 176 40.04 35.22 -27.19
C GLU A 176 39.48 35.82 -25.89
N ASP A 177 38.99 37.06 -25.88
CA ASP A 177 38.76 37.83 -24.64
C ASP A 177 37.30 37.85 -24.11
N SER A 178 36.36 37.08 -24.69
CA SER A 178 34.92 37.17 -24.35
C SER A 178 34.41 36.13 -23.33
N ASN A 179 35.29 35.43 -22.62
CA ASN A 179 34.95 34.14 -21.99
C ASN A 179 34.30 34.19 -20.58
N ASN A 180 33.97 35.38 -20.03
CA ASN A 180 33.63 35.50 -18.59
C ASN A 180 32.17 35.88 -18.26
N GLN A 181 31.30 36.15 -19.24
CA GLN A 181 29.88 36.51 -18.96
C GLN A 181 28.88 35.36 -19.14
N ASN A 182 29.18 34.36 -19.98
CA ASN A 182 28.25 33.25 -20.24
C ASN A 182 28.13 32.24 -19.08
N GLU A 183 29.04 32.21 -18.11
CA GLU A 183 28.99 31.24 -17.00
C GLU A 183 27.94 31.57 -15.93
N LYS A 184 27.46 32.82 -15.85
CA LYS A 184 26.50 33.25 -14.82
C LYS A 184 25.05 32.91 -15.16
N ASP A 185 24.69 32.82 -16.45
CA ASP A 185 23.32 32.53 -16.85
C ASP A 185 23.01 31.02 -16.83
N GLY A 186 23.98 30.16 -17.12
CA GLY A 186 23.81 28.70 -17.02
C GLY A 186 23.50 28.18 -15.61
N LYS A 187 24.04 28.83 -14.56
CA LYS A 187 23.76 28.44 -13.15
C LYS A 187 22.31 28.71 -12.73
N LYS A 188 21.65 29.72 -13.32
CA LYS A 188 20.24 30.01 -13.01
C LYS A 188 19.29 28.99 -13.64
N GLU A 189 19.57 28.57 -14.87
CA GLU A 189 18.72 27.64 -15.60
C GLU A 189 18.77 26.21 -15.01
N LEU A 190 19.96 25.75 -14.61
CA LEU A 190 20.14 24.48 -13.90
C LEU A 190 19.29 24.41 -12.61
N SER A 191 19.21 25.52 -11.87
CA SER A 191 18.40 25.61 -10.64
C SER A 191 16.88 25.50 -10.86
N ALA A 192 16.39 25.89 -12.04
CA ALA A 192 14.96 25.81 -12.36
C ALA A 192 14.57 24.38 -12.73
N HIS A 193 15.42 23.70 -13.50
CA HIS A 193 15.24 22.31 -13.88
C HIS A 193 15.24 21.37 -12.65
N GLU A 194 16.18 21.56 -11.72
CA GLU A 194 16.24 20.79 -10.47
C GLU A 194 14.99 20.97 -9.60
N ARG A 195 14.47 22.20 -9.51
CA ARG A 195 13.23 22.50 -8.78
C ARG A 195 12.03 21.77 -9.39
N TYR A 196 11.91 21.78 -10.73
CA TYR A 196 10.85 21.07 -11.44
C TYR A 196 10.94 19.55 -11.21
N LYS A 197 12.14 18.98 -11.32
CA LYS A 197 12.37 17.55 -11.07
C LYS A 197 12.00 17.15 -9.64
N LYS A 198 12.38 17.94 -8.65
CA LYS A 198 12.02 17.72 -7.24
C LYS A 198 10.50 17.76 -7.03
N GLN A 199 9.81 18.73 -7.63
CA GLN A 199 8.36 18.85 -7.58
C GLN A 199 7.64 17.67 -8.23
N ALA A 200 8.08 17.24 -9.42
CA ALA A 200 7.52 16.09 -10.11
C ALA A 200 7.67 14.79 -9.28
N LEU A 201 8.84 14.59 -8.68
CA LEU A 201 9.10 13.46 -7.78
C LEU A 201 8.19 13.51 -6.54
N GLU A 202 8.04 14.67 -5.91
CA GLU A 202 7.12 14.84 -4.79
C GLU A 202 5.66 14.56 -5.16
N LEU A 203 5.23 14.92 -6.38
CA LEU A 203 3.90 14.61 -6.87
C LEU A 203 3.70 13.09 -7.02
N VAL A 204 4.67 12.38 -7.60
CA VAL A 204 4.62 10.92 -7.75
C VAL A 204 4.52 10.22 -6.39
N LEU A 205 5.33 10.65 -5.42
CA LEU A 205 5.28 10.13 -4.05
C LEU A 205 3.91 10.40 -3.41
N THR A 206 3.39 11.60 -3.60
CA THR A 206 2.07 12.00 -3.08
C THR A 206 0.99 11.09 -3.67
N LYS A 207 0.95 10.90 -4.99
CA LYS A 207 -0.02 10.03 -5.68
C LYS A 207 0.03 8.58 -5.18
N SER A 208 1.22 8.04 -5.00
CA SER A 208 1.40 6.70 -4.43
C SER A 208 0.83 6.59 -3.01
N ALA A 209 1.08 7.61 -2.17
CA ALA A 209 0.54 7.66 -0.83
C ALA A 209 -1.00 7.82 -0.78
N ILE A 210 -1.61 8.55 -1.74
CA ILE A 210 -3.08 8.60 -1.87
C ILE A 210 -3.61 7.20 -2.10
N LEU A 211 -3.04 6.53 -3.11
CA LEU A 211 -3.52 5.24 -3.56
C LEU A 211 -3.37 4.20 -2.45
N GLN A 212 -2.29 4.28 -1.68
CA GLN A 212 -2.12 3.43 -0.50
C GLN A 212 -3.18 3.73 0.57
N SER A 213 -3.42 5.01 0.88
CA SER A 213 -4.40 5.41 1.89
C SER A 213 -5.84 5.06 1.49
N SER A 214 -6.19 5.24 0.21
CA SER A 214 -7.52 4.89 -0.31
C SER A 214 -7.75 3.37 -0.29
N LEU A 215 -6.73 2.58 -0.62
CA LEU A 215 -6.81 1.11 -0.49
C LEU A 215 -7.05 0.67 0.95
N TYR A 216 -6.40 1.28 1.94
CA TYR A 216 -6.67 1.00 3.37
C TYR A 216 -8.11 1.32 3.75
N ILE A 217 -8.63 2.45 3.29
CA ILE A 217 -10.02 2.85 3.56
C ILE A 217 -10.99 1.86 2.91
N ILE A 218 -10.80 1.52 1.64
CA ILE A 218 -11.66 0.57 0.92
C ILE A 218 -11.63 -0.80 1.60
N ALA A 219 -10.44 -1.30 1.94
CA ALA A 219 -10.31 -2.57 2.67
C ALA A 219 -11.00 -2.52 4.03
N PHE A 220 -10.86 -1.42 4.77
CA PHE A 220 -11.56 -1.23 6.04
C PHE A 220 -13.08 -1.25 5.86
N LEU A 221 -13.63 -0.49 4.91
CA LEU A 221 -15.06 -0.47 4.63
C LEU A 221 -15.58 -1.85 4.24
N PHE A 222 -14.83 -2.56 3.40
CA PHE A 222 -15.16 -3.90 2.96
C PHE A 222 -15.22 -4.90 4.12
N VAL A 223 -14.16 -4.94 4.93
CA VAL A 223 -14.03 -5.83 6.10
C VAL A 223 -15.07 -5.54 7.17
N TYR A 224 -15.33 -4.26 7.46
CA TYR A 224 -16.23 -3.83 8.53
C TYR A 224 -17.68 -3.64 8.10
N SER A 225 -18.00 -3.74 6.81
CA SER A 225 -19.37 -3.65 6.31
C SER A 225 -20.30 -4.70 6.93
N GLY A 226 -19.85 -5.94 7.08
CA GLY A 226 -20.63 -7.03 7.69
C GLY A 226 -21.02 -6.72 9.14
N PRO A 227 -20.03 -6.52 10.04
CA PRO A 227 -20.29 -6.10 11.42
C PRO A 227 -21.19 -4.85 11.52
N PHE A 228 -20.96 -3.85 10.65
CA PHE A 228 -21.79 -2.66 10.59
C PHE A 228 -23.25 -2.98 10.25
N ILE A 229 -23.51 -3.82 9.23
CA ILE A 229 -24.86 -4.22 8.84
C ILE A 229 -25.54 -5.02 9.96
N ILE A 230 -24.83 -5.94 10.63
CA ILE A 230 -25.37 -6.72 11.75
C ILE A 230 -25.84 -5.81 12.88
N VAL A 231 -25.05 -4.79 13.20
CA VAL A 231 -25.38 -3.83 14.26
C VAL A 231 -26.52 -2.91 13.83
N ALA A 232 -26.47 -2.39 12.59
CA ALA A 232 -27.48 -1.52 12.04
C ALA A 232 -28.85 -2.21 11.87
N SER A 233 -28.87 -3.52 11.65
CA SER A 233 -30.09 -4.33 11.56
C SER A 233 -30.66 -4.75 12.92
N GLY A 234 -30.07 -4.29 14.03
CA GLY A 234 -30.52 -4.67 15.37
C GLY A 234 -30.33 -6.17 15.66
N PHE A 235 -29.27 -6.76 15.11
CA PHE A 235 -28.93 -8.18 15.23
C PHE A 235 -29.96 -9.13 14.59
N THR A 236 -30.75 -8.68 13.61
CA THR A 236 -31.50 -9.62 12.76
C THR A 236 -30.51 -10.34 11.85
N HIS A 237 -30.26 -11.61 12.14
CA HIS A 237 -29.25 -12.41 11.44
C HIS A 237 -29.76 -12.83 10.05
N SER A 238 -29.39 -12.08 9.02
CA SER A 238 -29.25 -12.68 7.70
C SER A 238 -28.03 -13.58 7.73
N GLU A 239 -28.21 -14.87 7.44
CA GLU A 239 -27.10 -15.84 7.37
C GLU A 239 -25.98 -15.36 6.43
N VAL A 240 -26.36 -14.69 5.34
CA VAL A 240 -25.41 -14.12 4.37
C VAL A 240 -24.47 -13.09 5.03
N VAL A 241 -25.02 -12.18 5.82
CA VAL A 241 -24.23 -11.13 6.49
C VAL A 241 -23.33 -11.74 7.57
N PHE A 242 -23.81 -12.79 8.25
CA PHE A 242 -23.01 -13.53 9.21
C PHE A 242 -21.80 -14.21 8.55
N TRP A 243 -22.00 -14.91 7.42
CA TRP A 243 -20.91 -15.53 6.67
C TRP A 243 -19.93 -14.49 6.12
N TRP A 244 -20.43 -13.36 5.61
CA TRP A 244 -19.60 -12.25 5.16
C TRP A 244 -18.69 -11.72 6.27
N ALA A 245 -19.26 -11.41 7.44
CA ALA A 245 -18.49 -10.94 8.58
C ALA A 245 -17.47 -12.00 9.03
N SER A 246 -17.88 -13.28 9.11
CA SER A 246 -17.02 -14.38 9.55
C SER A 246 -15.84 -14.63 8.60
N LEU A 247 -16.02 -14.42 7.31
CA LEU A 247 -14.96 -14.59 6.31
C LEU A 247 -14.00 -13.39 6.27
N PHE A 248 -14.53 -12.18 6.15
CA PHE A 248 -13.68 -11.01 5.87
C PHE A 248 -13.09 -10.35 7.10
N TYR A 249 -13.76 -10.44 8.25
CA TYR A 249 -13.24 -9.88 9.50
C TYR A 249 -11.85 -10.42 9.89
N PRO A 250 -11.59 -11.74 9.91
CA PRO A 250 -10.26 -12.26 10.20
C PRO A 250 -9.24 -11.96 9.08
N ILE A 251 -9.69 -11.76 7.84
CA ILE A 251 -8.83 -11.47 6.68
C ILE A 251 -8.40 -9.98 6.66
N GLY A 252 -8.97 -9.11 7.50
CA GLY A 252 -8.61 -7.70 7.57
C GLY A 252 -7.10 -7.44 7.71
N GLY A 253 -6.41 -8.27 8.52
CA GLY A 253 -4.94 -8.20 8.65
C GLY A 253 -4.21 -8.54 7.35
N LEU A 254 -4.69 -9.52 6.58
CA LEU A 254 -4.12 -9.91 5.29
C LEU A 254 -4.26 -8.77 4.27
N PHE A 255 -5.41 -8.10 4.20
CA PHE A 255 -5.57 -6.93 3.33
C PHE A 255 -4.58 -5.83 3.69
N ASN A 256 -4.42 -5.52 4.98
CA ASN A 256 -3.44 -4.53 5.43
C ASN A 256 -2.02 -4.91 5.03
N MET A 257 -1.63 -6.18 5.16
CA MET A 257 -0.33 -6.68 4.74
C MET A 257 -0.10 -6.54 3.22
N ILE A 258 -1.09 -6.91 2.40
CA ILE A 258 -1.01 -6.76 0.94
C ILE A 258 -0.87 -5.28 0.56
N ILE A 259 -1.66 -4.39 1.16
CA ILE A 259 -1.60 -2.94 0.90
C ILE A 259 -0.26 -2.35 1.33
N TYR A 260 0.27 -2.77 2.48
CA TYR A 260 1.55 -2.31 3.01
C TYR A 260 2.75 -2.70 2.13
N THR A 261 2.77 -3.94 1.65
CA THR A 261 3.85 -4.49 0.82
C THR A 261 3.83 -3.97 -0.62
N ARG A 262 2.67 -3.58 -1.15
CA ARG A 262 2.51 -3.10 -2.53
C ARG A 262 3.59 -2.11 -3.03
N PRO A 263 3.86 -0.96 -2.38
CA PRO A 263 4.88 -0.02 -2.85
C PRO A 263 6.28 -0.63 -2.86
N LYS A 264 6.57 -1.56 -1.93
CA LYS A 264 7.86 -2.23 -1.82
C LYS A 264 8.05 -3.26 -2.92
N VAL A 265 6.99 -4.02 -3.25
CA VAL A 265 6.99 -4.94 -4.39
C VAL A 265 7.16 -4.17 -5.70
N GLN A 266 6.52 -3.00 -5.84
CA GLN A 266 6.71 -2.14 -7.01
C GLN A 266 8.14 -1.60 -7.09
N ALA A 267 8.75 -1.20 -5.97
CA ALA A 267 10.15 -0.77 -5.95
C ALA A 267 11.10 -1.92 -6.32
N LEU A 268 10.87 -3.12 -5.76
CA LEU A 268 11.65 -4.31 -6.06
C LEU A 268 11.58 -4.66 -7.55
N ARG A 269 10.39 -4.63 -8.16
CA ARG A 269 10.22 -4.93 -9.59
C ARG A 269 10.82 -3.89 -10.53
N LYS A 270 11.07 -2.66 -10.07
CA LYS A 270 11.82 -1.68 -10.87
C LYS A 270 13.31 -2.03 -10.95
N VAL A 271 13.83 -2.66 -9.91
CA VAL A 271 15.21 -3.12 -9.83
C VAL A 271 15.37 -4.51 -10.48
N LEU A 272 14.36 -5.36 -10.33
CA LEU A 272 14.31 -6.74 -10.81
C LEU A 272 13.04 -6.95 -11.66
N PRO A 273 13.02 -6.48 -12.92
CA PRO A 273 11.84 -6.53 -13.78
C PRO A 273 11.39 -7.97 -14.11
N GLU A 274 12.33 -8.92 -14.09
CA GLU A 274 12.09 -10.34 -14.37
C GLU A 274 11.25 -11.04 -13.28
N ILE A 275 11.19 -10.47 -12.08
CA ILE A 275 10.48 -11.09 -10.95
C ILE A 275 8.95 -10.91 -11.11
N PRO A 276 8.17 -12.01 -11.16
CA PRO A 276 6.71 -11.94 -11.18
C PRO A 276 6.17 -11.33 -9.88
N ARG A 277 4.96 -10.76 -9.93
CA ARG A 277 4.38 -9.99 -8.81
C ARG A 277 4.29 -10.78 -7.49
N PHE A 278 3.89 -12.05 -7.55
CA PHE A 278 3.67 -12.88 -6.37
C PHE A 278 4.99 -13.33 -5.68
N PRO A 279 6.00 -13.87 -6.39
CA PRO A 279 7.33 -14.08 -5.81
C PRO A 279 7.94 -12.79 -5.24
N GLY A 280 7.80 -11.65 -5.93
CA GLY A 280 8.26 -10.37 -5.40
C GLY A 280 7.58 -9.99 -4.07
N PHE A 281 6.28 -10.27 -3.94
CA PHE A 281 5.55 -10.12 -2.67
C PHE A 281 6.11 -11.00 -1.56
N LEU A 282 6.38 -12.28 -1.84
CA LEU A 282 6.95 -13.21 -0.86
C LEU A 282 8.37 -12.81 -0.45
N ILE A 283 9.21 -12.36 -1.38
CA ILE A 283 10.56 -11.84 -1.09
C ILE A 283 10.49 -10.64 -0.15
N VAL A 284 9.60 -9.67 -0.44
CA VAL A 284 9.40 -8.49 0.42
C VAL A 284 8.89 -8.90 1.80
N LEU A 285 8.02 -9.90 1.89
CA LEU A 285 7.51 -10.37 3.18
C LEU A 285 8.61 -11.10 3.98
N ALA A 286 9.39 -11.96 3.31
CA ALA A 286 10.50 -12.70 3.89
C ALA A 286 11.65 -11.79 4.35
N SER A 287 11.85 -10.65 3.70
CA SER A 287 12.81 -9.62 4.13
C SER A 287 12.30 -8.76 5.30
N GLY A 288 11.16 -9.10 5.93
CA GLY A 288 10.57 -8.31 7.00
C GLY A 288 9.94 -6.99 6.50
N GLY A 289 9.68 -6.89 5.20
CA GLY A 289 9.31 -5.65 4.55
C GLY A 289 10.51 -4.70 4.38
N GLU A 290 11.74 -5.11 4.62
CA GLU A 290 12.87 -4.25 4.31
C GLU A 290 13.16 -4.35 2.81
N THR A 291 12.90 -3.27 2.09
CA THR A 291 13.40 -3.07 0.73
C THR A 291 14.24 -1.80 0.70
N PRO A 292 15.33 -1.77 -0.08
CA PRO A 292 16.04 -0.53 -0.34
C PRO A 292 15.03 0.47 -0.93
N ASN A 293 14.81 1.57 -0.22
CA ASN A 293 13.93 2.61 -0.71
C ASN A 293 14.73 3.40 -1.75
N VAL A 294 14.18 3.61 -2.93
CA VAL A 294 14.86 4.40 -3.98
C VAL A 294 15.26 5.78 -3.45
N MET A 295 14.48 6.34 -2.52
CA MET A 295 14.84 7.60 -1.86
C MET A 295 16.00 7.50 -0.89
N ASP A 296 16.19 6.36 -0.22
CA ASP A 296 17.34 6.14 0.65
C ASP A 296 18.62 6.06 -0.22
N LEU A 297 18.53 5.43 -1.40
CA LEU A 297 19.61 5.39 -2.40
C LEU A 297 19.93 6.76 -3.00
N LEU A 298 18.91 7.58 -3.28
CA LEU A 298 19.11 8.93 -3.82
C LEU A 298 19.63 9.93 -2.79
N SER A 299 19.31 9.73 -1.51
CA SER A 299 19.81 10.58 -0.42
C SER A 299 21.24 10.21 -0.04
N SER A 300 21.59 8.93 -0.02
CA SER A 300 22.98 8.49 0.22
C SER A 300 23.96 8.99 -0.84
N HIS A 301 23.49 9.30 -2.06
CA HIS A 301 24.36 9.80 -3.13
C HIS A 301 24.67 11.30 -3.04
N ASN A 302 23.90 12.06 -2.24
CA ASN A 302 24.05 13.53 -2.13
C ASN A 302 24.67 13.98 -0.80
N GLU A 303 24.85 13.07 0.17
CA GLU A 303 25.47 13.38 1.45
C GLU A 303 26.79 12.59 1.55
N ASP A 304 27.94 13.28 1.51
CA ASP A 304 29.30 12.74 1.79
C ASP A 304 29.49 12.28 3.26
N ASP A 305 28.40 12.07 3.99
CA ASP A 305 28.43 11.72 5.40
C ASP A 305 28.63 10.20 5.57
N ASN A 306 29.90 9.82 5.76
CA ASN A 306 30.41 8.48 6.08
C ASN A 306 29.73 7.76 7.28
N ASN A 307 28.80 8.40 7.99
CA ASN A 307 28.24 7.87 9.23
C ASN A 307 27.06 6.87 9.04
N ASN A 308 26.50 6.74 7.84
CA ASN A 308 25.30 5.91 7.60
C ASN A 308 25.58 4.53 6.94
N ALA A 309 26.83 4.20 6.60
CA ALA A 309 27.18 2.94 5.93
C ALA A 309 26.70 1.64 6.63
N PRO A 310 26.75 1.50 7.98
CA PRO A 310 26.45 0.22 8.64
C PRO A 310 25.00 -0.24 8.48
N GLN A 311 24.05 0.70 8.42
CA GLN A 311 22.62 0.37 8.37
C GLN A 311 22.19 -0.11 6.98
N TYR A 312 22.88 0.36 5.93
CA TYR A 312 22.60 -0.03 4.54
C TYR A 312 23.01 -1.49 4.27
N GLU A 313 24.18 -1.89 4.78
CA GLU A 313 24.73 -3.25 4.59
C GLU A 313 23.84 -4.35 5.19
N SER A 314 23.30 -4.11 6.40
CA SER A 314 22.37 -5.05 7.05
C SER A 314 21.10 -5.29 6.23
N ARG A 315 20.51 -4.24 5.64
CA ARG A 315 19.25 -4.33 4.89
C ARG A 315 19.43 -5.10 3.59
N ASN A 316 20.55 -4.91 2.91
CA ASN A 316 20.85 -5.63 1.68
C ASN A 316 21.06 -7.12 1.94
N SER A 317 21.69 -7.50 3.06
CA SER A 317 21.87 -8.91 3.43
C SER A 317 20.54 -9.67 3.60
N ALA A 318 19.49 -9.01 4.10
CA ALA A 318 18.18 -9.62 4.29
C ALA A 318 17.45 -9.86 2.96
N LEU A 319 17.49 -8.87 2.06
CA LEU A 319 16.92 -8.99 0.72
C LEU A 319 17.66 -10.05 -0.10
N GLU A 320 18.98 -10.08 -0.04
CA GLU A 320 19.80 -11.05 -0.75
C GLU A 320 19.52 -12.48 -0.30
N ARG A 321 19.44 -12.71 1.03
CA ARG A 321 19.01 -14.02 1.57
C ARG A 321 17.64 -14.41 1.07
N ALA A 322 16.68 -13.49 1.05
CA ALA A 322 15.33 -13.76 0.54
C ALA A 322 15.36 -14.13 -0.96
N CYS A 323 16.07 -13.36 -1.80
CA CYS A 323 16.21 -13.66 -3.22
C CYS A 323 16.81 -15.06 -3.47
N ARG A 324 17.86 -15.44 -2.73
CA ARG A 324 18.47 -16.77 -2.83
C ARG A 324 17.49 -17.90 -2.47
N VAL A 325 16.70 -17.73 -1.41
CA VAL A 325 15.67 -18.72 -1.01
C VAL A 325 14.64 -18.97 -2.12
N PHE A 326 14.33 -17.94 -2.92
CA PHE A 326 13.40 -18.06 -4.04
C PHE A 326 14.08 -18.36 -5.39
N GLY A 327 15.39 -18.63 -5.41
CA GLY A 327 16.13 -18.99 -6.63
C GLY A 327 16.43 -17.81 -7.57
N PHE A 328 16.35 -16.57 -7.09
CA PHE A 328 16.71 -15.39 -7.88
C PHE A 328 18.17 -15.01 -7.62
N ASN A 329 18.94 -14.86 -8.69
CA ASN A 329 20.32 -14.40 -8.62
C ASN A 329 20.36 -12.87 -8.47
N TYR A 330 20.79 -12.38 -7.31
CA TYR A 330 20.87 -10.95 -7.01
C TYR A 330 22.20 -10.32 -7.50
N ASP A 331 23.23 -11.13 -7.76
CA ASP A 331 24.61 -10.69 -7.99
C ASP A 331 24.81 -9.92 -9.31
N HIS A 332 23.85 -10.01 -10.24
CA HIS A 332 23.92 -9.34 -11.54
C HIS A 332 23.24 -7.97 -11.60
N VAL A 333 22.60 -7.53 -10.52
CA VAL A 333 21.94 -6.23 -10.50
C VAL A 333 22.95 -5.16 -10.12
N ASP A 334 23.50 -4.48 -11.12
CA ASP A 334 24.23 -3.23 -10.91
C ASP A 334 23.23 -2.13 -10.51
N LEU A 335 22.90 -2.12 -9.21
CA LEU A 335 21.95 -1.20 -8.59
C LEU A 335 22.36 0.27 -8.84
N GLU A 336 23.66 0.51 -8.93
CA GLU A 336 24.23 1.83 -9.20
C GLU A 336 23.91 2.29 -10.62
N ALA A 337 24.09 1.41 -11.63
CA ALA A 337 23.72 1.70 -13.01
C ALA A 337 22.21 1.98 -13.19
N GLU A 338 21.34 1.29 -12.46
CA GLU A 338 19.89 1.48 -12.54
C GLU A 338 19.43 2.77 -11.86
N VAL A 339 20.01 3.11 -10.70
CA VAL A 339 19.77 4.39 -10.02
C VAL A 339 20.24 5.55 -10.89
N GLN A 340 21.39 5.43 -11.57
CA GLN A 340 21.86 6.43 -12.52
C GLN A 340 20.92 6.57 -13.73
N ARG A 341 20.39 5.47 -14.29
CA ARG A 341 19.36 5.51 -15.34
C ARG A 341 18.08 6.22 -14.88
N ALA A 342 17.59 5.93 -13.67
CA ALA A 342 16.46 6.62 -13.08
C ALA A 342 16.73 8.12 -12.85
N MET A 343 17.96 8.48 -12.46
CA MET A 343 18.38 9.87 -12.28
C MET A 343 18.52 10.63 -13.60
N ARG A 344 18.93 10.00 -14.70
CA ARG A 344 19.05 10.65 -16.01
C ARG A 344 17.71 11.03 -16.65
N GLY A 345 16.58 10.65 -16.04
CA GLY A 345 15.27 10.94 -16.64
C GLY A 345 14.99 10.10 -17.89
N GLU A 346 15.80 9.06 -18.14
CA GLU A 346 15.58 8.05 -19.19
C GLU A 346 14.41 7.10 -18.83
N PHE A 347 13.58 7.48 -17.84
CA PHE A 347 12.36 6.78 -17.49
C PHE A 347 11.32 7.04 -18.59
N SER A 348 11.37 6.22 -19.64
CA SER A 348 10.27 6.17 -20.59
C SER A 348 9.03 5.72 -19.83
N LEU A 349 8.10 6.64 -19.60
CA LEU A 349 6.73 6.36 -19.15
C LEU A 349 5.94 5.66 -20.26
N HIS A 350 6.54 4.71 -20.97
CA HIS A 350 5.79 3.68 -21.66
C HIS A 350 5.22 2.77 -20.56
N GLY A 351 4.04 3.16 -20.08
CA GLY A 351 3.18 2.21 -19.41
C GLY A 351 2.89 1.11 -20.42
N ASP A 352 3.39 -0.09 -20.15
CA ASP A 352 2.84 -1.30 -20.74
C ASP A 352 1.37 -1.41 -20.32
N THR A 353 0.50 -0.76 -21.08
CA THR A 353 -0.91 -1.12 -21.22
C THR A 353 -0.98 -2.15 -22.33
N ASN A 354 -0.42 -3.33 -22.08
CA ASN A 354 -0.75 -4.55 -22.83
C ASN A 354 -1.52 -5.45 -21.85
N ASP A 355 -2.76 -5.05 -21.56
CA ASP A 355 -3.78 -5.92 -21.00
C ASP A 355 -5.03 -5.67 -21.87
N ASP A 356 -5.28 -6.64 -22.75
CA ASP A 356 -6.55 -7.06 -23.37
C ASP A 356 -7.38 -6.12 -24.28
N ASP A 357 -7.65 -6.65 -25.47
CA ASP A 357 -8.65 -6.25 -26.45
C ASP A 357 -10.04 -6.00 -25.81
N GLU A 358 -10.41 -4.74 -25.60
CA GLU A 358 -11.82 -4.33 -25.61
C GLU A 358 -12.07 -3.37 -26.77
N ASN A 359 -12.79 -3.91 -27.77
CA ASN A 359 -13.40 -3.19 -28.88
C ASN A 359 -14.10 -1.91 -28.40
N PRO A 360 -13.82 -0.72 -28.97
CA PRO A 360 -14.71 0.41 -28.83
C PRO A 360 -15.97 0.14 -29.68
N ILE A 361 -17.11 -0.04 -28.99
CA ILE A 361 -18.44 0.07 -29.59
C ILE A 361 -18.60 1.51 -30.10
N SER A 362 -18.33 1.71 -31.39
CA SER A 362 -18.75 2.89 -32.13
C SER A 362 -20.26 2.83 -32.32
N GLY A 363 -20.96 3.88 -31.88
CA GLY A 363 -22.37 4.08 -32.21
C GLY A 363 -22.56 4.26 -33.71
N GLU A 364 -23.33 3.36 -34.32
CA GLU A 364 -23.90 3.55 -35.65
C GLU A 364 -25.11 4.48 -35.58
N ASN A 365 -25.08 5.54 -36.39
CA ASN A 365 -26.25 6.05 -37.07
C ASN A 365 -26.16 5.60 -38.53
N SER A 366 -27.20 4.89 -38.97
CA SER A 366 -27.77 4.90 -40.32
C SER A 366 -27.08 4.12 -41.46
N SER A 367 -27.67 2.96 -41.73
CA SER A 367 -28.31 2.56 -43.00
C SER A 367 -27.45 2.12 -44.20
N VAL A 368 -27.74 0.88 -44.63
CA VAL A 368 -27.92 0.43 -46.04
C VAL A 368 -26.65 -0.01 -46.80
N PHE A 369 -26.40 -1.33 -46.89
CA PHE A 369 -26.65 -2.16 -48.08
C PHE A 369 -26.33 -3.64 -47.79
N ILE A 370 -27.19 -4.54 -48.26
CA ILE A 370 -27.00 -6.00 -48.25
C ILE A 370 -26.14 -6.37 -49.45
N GLU A 371 -25.02 -7.09 -49.25
CA GLU A 371 -24.57 -8.04 -50.25
C GLU A 371 -23.82 -9.24 -49.64
N THR A 372 -24.43 -10.40 -49.82
CA THR A 372 -23.94 -11.73 -49.46
C THR A 372 -23.11 -12.28 -50.61
N ASN A 373 -21.86 -12.73 -50.37
CA ASN A 373 -21.31 -13.93 -51.05
C ASN A 373 -19.92 -14.36 -50.54
N ARG A 374 -19.90 -15.56 -49.93
CA ARG A 374 -19.09 -16.73 -50.33
C ARG A 374 -17.58 -16.56 -50.57
N LYS A 375 -16.75 -17.19 -49.71
CA LYS A 375 -15.99 -18.43 -50.03
C LYS A 375 -15.11 -18.90 -48.86
N GLN A 376 -15.22 -20.19 -48.58
CA GLN A 376 -14.24 -21.01 -47.86
C GLN A 376 -12.87 -21.00 -48.56
N LYS A 377 -11.78 -20.99 -47.79
CA LYS A 377 -10.65 -21.90 -48.05
C LYS A 377 -9.67 -21.99 -46.87
N GLU A 378 -9.50 -23.25 -46.45
CA GLU A 378 -8.26 -23.93 -46.08
C GLU A 378 -7.51 -23.55 -44.78
N MET A 379 -7.63 -24.53 -43.86
CA MET A 379 -6.68 -24.90 -42.81
C MET A 379 -5.22 -24.87 -43.25
N LYS A 380 -4.36 -24.32 -42.38
CA LYS A 380 -2.98 -24.73 -42.25
C LYS A 380 -2.57 -24.68 -40.77
N GLU A 381 -2.39 -25.88 -40.20
CA GLU A 381 -1.65 -26.07 -38.95
C GLU A 381 -0.22 -25.54 -39.10
N PRO A 382 0.38 -25.10 -37.99
CA PRO A 382 1.72 -25.56 -37.70
C PRO A 382 1.80 -26.19 -36.30
N ASN A 383 2.25 -27.44 -36.30
CA ASN A 383 2.94 -28.06 -35.19
C ASN A 383 4.18 -27.24 -34.81
N SER A 384 4.30 -26.87 -33.54
CA SER A 384 5.61 -26.67 -32.92
C SER A 384 5.53 -27.07 -31.45
N ALA A 385 6.47 -27.93 -31.09
CA ALA A 385 6.55 -28.71 -29.88
C ALA A 385 6.70 -27.86 -28.61
N LEU A 386 6.12 -28.39 -27.53
CA LEU A 386 6.51 -28.10 -26.16
C LEU A 386 7.94 -28.61 -25.93
N ASP A 387 8.82 -27.71 -25.50
CA ASP A 387 9.95 -28.05 -24.62
C ASP A 387 9.78 -27.25 -23.33
N SER A 388 8.97 -27.79 -22.42
CA SER A 388 8.87 -27.37 -21.04
C SER A 388 9.24 -28.57 -20.18
N ASN A 389 10.48 -28.63 -19.71
CA ASN A 389 10.93 -29.30 -18.48
C ASN A 389 12.45 -29.41 -18.51
N ASN A 390 13.13 -28.56 -17.72
CA ASN A 390 14.33 -28.93 -16.95
C ASN A 390 14.85 -27.69 -16.23
N GLY A 391 14.47 -27.55 -14.97
CA GLY A 391 15.01 -26.46 -14.14
C GLY A 391 14.36 -26.31 -12.78
N LEU A 392 13.98 -27.40 -12.09
CA LEU A 392 13.48 -27.29 -10.72
C LEU A 392 13.73 -28.54 -9.85
N SER A 393 14.80 -29.30 -10.11
CA SER A 393 15.11 -30.53 -9.35
C SER A 393 16.52 -30.61 -8.74
N SER A 394 17.32 -29.54 -8.78
CA SER A 394 18.73 -29.60 -8.33
C SER A 394 19.06 -28.85 -7.03
N CYS A 395 18.11 -28.23 -6.33
CA CYS A 395 18.41 -27.44 -5.12
C CYS A 395 18.15 -28.16 -3.77
N LEU A 396 17.74 -29.44 -3.76
CA LEU A 396 17.43 -30.16 -2.50
C LEU A 396 18.53 -31.08 -1.97
N SER A 397 19.77 -31.01 -2.49
CA SER A 397 20.85 -31.95 -2.11
C SER A 397 22.12 -31.30 -1.54
N ALA A 398 22.11 -30.00 -1.24
CA ALA A 398 23.32 -29.29 -0.80
C ALA A 398 23.31 -28.81 0.67
N GLU A 399 22.20 -28.90 1.40
CA GLU A 399 22.11 -28.36 2.78
C GLU A 399 22.38 -29.39 3.90
N ASP A 400 22.60 -30.67 3.60
CA ASP A 400 22.73 -31.72 4.64
C ASP A 400 24.19 -32.02 5.08
N LYS A 401 25.16 -31.14 4.76
CA LYS A 401 26.57 -31.34 5.15
C LYS A 401 27.21 -30.23 5.97
N SER A 402 26.55 -29.09 6.17
CA SER A 402 27.16 -27.97 6.91
C SER A 402 26.69 -27.85 8.37
N PHE A 403 25.72 -28.65 8.82
CA PHE A 403 25.14 -28.55 10.16
C PHE A 403 25.65 -29.62 11.16
N ARG A 404 26.68 -30.40 10.79
CA ARG A 404 27.18 -31.51 11.62
C ARG A 404 28.51 -31.27 12.32
N ASP A 405 29.19 -30.15 12.06
CA ASP A 405 30.53 -29.88 12.60
C ASP A 405 30.55 -28.84 13.75
N GLU A 406 29.40 -28.37 14.24
CA GLU A 406 29.33 -27.38 15.34
C GLU A 406 28.84 -27.93 16.70
N HIS A 407 28.76 -29.26 16.86
CA HIS A 407 28.32 -29.88 18.11
C HIS A 407 29.34 -30.78 18.84
N GLU A 408 30.63 -30.71 18.47
CA GLU A 408 31.73 -31.28 19.25
C GLU A 408 32.80 -30.22 19.57
N ALA A 409 32.53 -29.39 20.58
CA ALA A 409 33.53 -28.62 21.32
C ALA A 409 33.02 -28.29 22.74
#